data_AF-A0A8H7AMK1-F1
#
_entry.id   AF-A0A8H7AMK1-F1
#
_cell.length_a   1.000
_cell.length_b   1.000
_cell.length_c   1.000
_cell.angle_alpha   90.00
_cell.angle_beta   90.00
_cell.angle_gamma   90.00
#
_symmetry.space_group_name_H-M   'P 1'
#
loop_
_entity.id
_entity.type
_entity.pdbx_description
1 polymer ?
#
loop_
_entity_poly.entity_id
_entity_poly.type
_entity_poly.pdbx_seq_one_letter_code
_entity_poly.pdbx_strand_id
1 'polypeptide(L)'
;MEKNSQKVPSNIAAHLEDAAAAVHTELSSTDKDNVTEPPELASAVPQERSELENVSHHRYHEEKWYHESEEPVSKKPSRRRKESGKGHPRSAELHKLPKPLTLFSRTATGLDLPPSKENFLNAMKENDQLISELEELEEDLAKREKASRRLRREISDLATQNEDLQRQLQRQESQIRLVQDVQLRSVETKSFLRAEDDSSIRQKLRTMGARWKSWAKDYSVRSLDFAKDADQLAASKIYQSLTVPDELLSPKNASIAPGIILNTALAEFVTNLITRKPFFSLPNGLSSRSEQSGAQLNISTAFDLEYRRIQTKGDESLAHRWRSLTLFMVDPPEHESKTQPENFQEARRRKEAYYHYATDLFEEYARVIFRKTDTVRRREELFGIIQGAGELFSSLWKQKTFIETRLSDHYRQKAFDITSDQIEAHPALHLEEGDAKMDGSPIEMVVQPAVLAWGNEEGEDYDKYKVWAKAVVWLGARPPQQSRIKA
;
A
#
# COMPACT_ATOMS: atom_id res chain seq x y z
N MET A 1 -11.97 63.14 17.54
CA MET A 1 -11.51 61.98 16.76
C MET A 1 -11.65 60.75 17.66
N GLU A 2 -12.89 60.40 17.97
CA GLU A 2 -13.72 59.39 17.28
C GLU A 2 -13.37 57.95 17.69
N LYS A 3 -14.23 57.43 18.58
CA LYS A 3 -14.35 56.04 18.99
C LYS A 3 -14.97 55.26 17.84
N ASN A 4 -14.44 54.08 17.52
CA ASN A 4 -15.11 53.14 16.63
C ASN A 4 -15.35 51.80 17.36
N SER A 5 -16.56 51.68 17.94
CA SER A 5 -17.13 50.43 18.45
C SER A 5 -17.89 49.76 17.31
N GLN A 6 -17.41 48.61 16.84
CA GLN A 6 -18.17 47.73 15.96
C GLN A 6 -19.11 46.86 16.81
N LYS A 7 -20.42 47.13 16.66
CA LYS A 7 -21.52 46.28 17.14
C LYS A 7 -21.63 45.03 16.26
N VAL A 8 -21.66 43.86 16.89
CA VAL A 8 -22.08 42.58 16.29
C VAL A 8 -23.62 42.49 16.38
N PRO A 9 -24.34 42.07 15.31
CA PRO A 9 -25.79 42.00 15.32
C PRO A 9 -26.33 40.81 16.14
N SER A 10 -27.28 41.11 17.03
CA SER A 10 -27.98 40.19 17.93
C SER A 10 -29.12 39.43 17.25
N ASN A 11 -28.83 38.52 16.31
CA ASN A 11 -29.89 37.75 15.65
C ASN A 11 -29.58 36.27 15.40
N ILE A 12 -28.66 35.66 16.18
CA ILE A 12 -28.37 34.22 16.11
C ILE A 12 -28.76 33.48 17.41
N ALA A 13 -29.05 34.21 18.49
CA ALA A 13 -29.42 33.62 19.78
C ALA A 13 -30.89 33.17 19.89
N ALA A 14 -31.77 33.58 18.96
CA ALA A 14 -33.21 33.28 19.04
C ALA A 14 -33.66 32.03 18.27
N HIS A 15 -32.75 31.34 17.57
CA HIS A 15 -33.08 30.11 16.81
C HIS A 15 -32.51 28.81 17.42
N LEU A 16 -31.85 28.89 18.58
CA LEU A 16 -31.30 27.72 19.27
C LEU A 16 -32.10 27.29 20.52
N GLU A 17 -33.07 28.08 20.99
CA GLU A 17 -33.95 27.68 22.10
C GLU A 17 -35.19 26.88 21.66
N ASP A 18 -35.67 27.04 20.41
CA ASP A 18 -36.84 26.30 19.91
C ASP A 18 -36.53 24.86 19.46
N ALA A 19 -35.26 24.50 19.25
CA ALA A 19 -34.86 23.14 18.87
C ALA A 19 -34.69 22.20 20.09
N ALA A 20 -34.52 22.74 21.30
CA ALA A 20 -34.33 21.95 22.52
C ALA A 20 -35.66 21.52 23.18
N ALA A 21 -36.79 22.14 22.83
CA ALA A 21 -38.10 21.83 23.38
C ALA A 21 -38.82 20.65 22.66
N ALA A 22 -38.37 20.24 21.47
CA ALA A 22 -39.01 19.21 20.67
C ALA A 22 -38.52 17.77 20.95
N VAL A 23 -37.44 17.58 21.70
CA VAL A 23 -36.83 16.26 21.95
C VAL A 23 -37.26 15.64 23.30
N HIS A 24 -37.93 16.40 24.16
CA HIS A 24 -38.29 15.94 25.52
C HIS A 24 -39.71 15.36 25.66
N THR A 25 -40.47 15.19 24.57
CA THR A 25 -41.90 14.81 24.64
C THR A 25 -42.24 13.43 24.04
N GLU A 26 -41.24 12.56 23.75
CA GLU A 26 -41.50 11.24 23.14
C GLU A 26 -41.01 10.01 23.94
N LEU A 27 -40.61 10.18 25.20
CA LEU A 27 -40.27 9.04 26.07
C LEU A 27 -41.10 9.04 27.37
N SER A 28 -42.42 8.91 27.19
CA SER A 28 -43.33 8.53 28.27
C SER A 28 -44.60 7.87 27.71
N SER A 29 -44.49 6.61 27.30
CA SER A 29 -45.59 5.67 27.52
C SER A 29 -45.07 4.25 27.72
N THR A 30 -45.31 3.76 28.93
CA THR A 30 -45.21 2.37 29.37
C THR A 30 -46.58 1.71 29.21
N ASP A 31 -46.61 0.47 28.73
CA ASP A 31 -47.53 -0.60 29.15
C ASP A 31 -46.92 -1.93 28.66
N LYS A 32 -46.48 -2.85 29.53
CA LYS A 32 -47.21 -3.82 30.39
C LYS A 32 -47.81 -5.02 29.64
N ASP A 33 -47.48 -6.18 30.22
CA ASP A 33 -48.06 -7.52 30.08
C ASP A 33 -47.63 -8.37 28.86
N ASN A 34 -46.89 -9.47 29.08
CA ASN A 34 -47.51 -10.77 29.36
C ASN A 34 -46.48 -11.88 29.69
N VAL A 35 -46.95 -12.83 30.51
CA VAL A 35 -46.31 -14.04 31.04
C VAL A 35 -46.37 -15.18 30.04
N THR A 36 -45.28 -15.95 29.83
CA THR A 36 -45.32 -17.44 29.80
C THR A 36 -43.91 -18.04 29.86
N GLU A 37 -43.74 -19.05 30.72
CA GLU A 37 -42.57 -19.92 30.86
C GLU A 37 -42.80 -21.25 30.07
N PRO A 38 -41.87 -22.24 30.05
CA PRO A 38 -41.15 -22.74 28.87
C PRO A 38 -41.68 -24.10 28.34
N PRO A 39 -40.95 -24.78 27.43
CA PRO A 39 -40.29 -26.00 27.93
C PRO A 39 -38.91 -26.34 27.32
N GLU A 40 -38.20 -27.14 28.12
CA GLU A 40 -37.02 -27.95 27.81
C GLU A 40 -37.18 -28.80 26.53
N LEU A 41 -36.10 -28.98 25.78
CA LEU A 41 -35.88 -30.18 24.97
C LEU A 41 -34.38 -30.41 24.71
N ALA A 42 -34.04 -31.68 24.69
CA ALA A 42 -32.75 -32.26 24.97
C ALA A 42 -31.84 -32.44 23.73
N SER A 43 -30.56 -32.70 24.04
CA SER A 43 -29.59 -33.57 23.35
C SER A 43 -29.53 -33.57 21.82
N ALA A 44 -28.35 -33.25 21.26
CA ALA A 44 -27.64 -34.16 20.36
C ALA A 44 -26.21 -33.67 20.10
N VAL A 45 -25.26 -34.49 20.54
CA VAL A 45 -23.87 -34.56 20.07
C VAL A 45 -23.88 -35.17 18.66
N PRO A 46 -22.97 -34.76 17.75
CA PRO A 46 -21.97 -35.73 17.29
C PRO A 46 -20.54 -35.17 17.29
N GLN A 47 -19.64 -35.93 17.92
CA GLN A 47 -18.25 -36.04 17.51
C GLN A 47 -18.19 -36.66 16.11
N GLU A 48 -17.33 -36.17 15.22
CA GLU A 48 -16.41 -37.02 14.46
C GLU A 48 -15.31 -36.19 13.76
N ARG A 49 -14.06 -36.67 13.96
CA ARG A 49 -12.88 -36.71 13.05
C ARG A 49 -12.29 -35.38 12.57
N SER A 50 -11.09 -34.99 13.01
CA SER A 50 -9.78 -35.60 12.74
C SER A 50 -9.50 -35.80 11.25
N GLU A 51 -8.73 -34.89 10.66
CA GLU A 51 -7.66 -35.12 9.68
C GLU A 51 -7.37 -33.80 8.94
N LEU A 52 -6.13 -33.34 9.06
CA LEU A 52 -5.30 -32.71 8.01
C LEU A 52 -4.25 -31.78 8.65
N GLU A 53 -3.28 -32.41 9.30
CA GLU A 53 -1.89 -31.98 9.10
C GLU A 53 -1.51 -32.39 7.68
N ASN A 54 -1.18 -31.44 6.82
CA ASN A 54 -0.10 -31.61 5.84
C ASN A 54 0.28 -30.28 5.19
N VAL A 55 1.47 -29.84 5.59
CA VAL A 55 2.51 -29.16 4.81
C VAL A 55 2.23 -29.14 3.29
N SER A 56 2.22 -27.95 2.70
CA SER A 56 2.59 -27.79 1.29
C SER A 56 3.30 -26.46 1.06
N HIS A 57 4.62 -26.60 0.94
CA HIS A 57 5.49 -25.74 0.14
C HIS A 57 4.82 -25.42 -1.20
N HIS A 58 4.46 -24.15 -1.43
CA HIS A 58 4.21 -23.68 -2.79
C HIS A 58 5.48 -23.04 -3.35
N ARG A 59 6.18 -23.87 -4.15
CA ARG A 59 7.15 -23.46 -5.17
C ARG A 59 6.46 -22.48 -6.12
N TYR A 60 7.00 -21.28 -6.24
CA TYR A 60 6.66 -20.41 -7.36
C TYR A 60 7.28 -20.96 -8.65
N HIS A 61 6.43 -21.22 -9.63
CA HIS A 61 6.85 -21.44 -11.02
C HIS A 61 7.30 -20.10 -11.61
N GLU A 62 8.53 -20.07 -12.11
CA GLU A 62 9.09 -19.01 -12.93
C GLU A 62 8.46 -19.07 -14.33
N GLU A 63 7.74 -18.03 -14.73
CA GLU A 63 7.53 -17.73 -16.15
C GLU A 63 8.40 -16.52 -16.53
N LYS A 64 9.43 -16.82 -17.32
CA LYS A 64 10.32 -15.86 -17.97
C LYS A 64 9.57 -15.17 -19.10
N TRP A 65 9.37 -13.86 -18.96
CA TRP A 65 9.16 -12.97 -20.11
C TRP A 65 10.42 -12.13 -20.31
N TYR A 66 11.16 -12.45 -21.38
CA TYR A 66 12.21 -11.62 -21.93
C TYR A 66 11.58 -10.58 -22.85
N HIS A 67 11.88 -9.30 -22.64
CA HIS A 67 11.99 -8.37 -23.75
C HIS A 67 13.17 -7.42 -23.50
N GLU A 68 14.00 -7.37 -24.53
CA GLU A 68 15.26 -6.66 -24.66
C GLU A 68 15.12 -5.14 -24.45
N SER A 69 16.04 -4.61 -23.66
CA SER A 69 16.38 -3.20 -23.58
C SER A 69 17.56 -2.91 -24.51
N GLU A 70 17.35 -2.12 -25.56
CA GLU A 70 18.42 -1.53 -26.35
C GLU A 70 18.96 -0.26 -25.67
N GLU A 71 20.27 -0.23 -25.44
CA GLU A 71 21.03 0.96 -25.02
C GLU A 71 21.36 1.88 -26.22
N PRO A 72 21.56 3.21 -25.99
CA PRO A 72 21.80 4.16 -27.06
C PRO A 72 23.29 4.34 -27.38
N VAL A 73 23.65 4.18 -28.66
CA VAL A 73 25.01 4.48 -29.14
C VAL A 73 25.14 5.94 -29.55
N SER A 74 25.95 6.65 -28.77
CA SER A 74 26.64 7.91 -29.09
C SER A 74 27.53 7.77 -30.34
N LYS A 75 27.52 8.79 -31.24
CA LYS A 75 28.75 9.35 -31.83
C LYS A 75 28.53 10.63 -32.65
N LYS A 76 29.45 11.57 -32.41
CA LYS A 76 29.69 12.86 -33.09
C LYS A 76 30.45 12.67 -34.44
N PRO A 77 30.58 13.74 -35.26
CA PRO A 77 30.81 13.64 -36.71
C PRO A 77 32.30 13.71 -37.11
N SER A 78 32.64 13.22 -38.31
CA SER A 78 33.90 13.59 -38.97
C SER A 78 33.84 13.58 -40.50
N ARG A 79 34.68 14.45 -41.06
CA ARG A 79 34.74 14.99 -42.43
C ARG A 79 35.41 14.05 -43.45
N ARG A 80 35.02 14.28 -44.73
CA ARG A 80 35.81 14.23 -46.00
C ARG A 80 36.69 13.00 -46.29
N ARG A 81 36.41 12.33 -47.42
CA ARG A 81 37.33 12.29 -48.59
C ARG A 81 36.59 11.82 -49.85
N LYS A 82 36.92 12.44 -51.00
CA LYS A 82 36.57 12.01 -52.35
C LYS A 82 37.36 10.75 -52.71
N GLU A 83 36.76 9.81 -53.46
CA GLU A 83 37.33 9.33 -54.73
C GLU A 83 36.36 8.41 -55.49
N SER A 84 36.49 8.49 -56.80
CA SER A 84 35.79 7.80 -57.88
C SER A 84 35.97 6.29 -57.87
N GLY A 85 34.93 5.55 -58.25
CA GLY A 85 35.06 4.13 -58.57
C GLY A 85 33.84 3.59 -59.30
N LYS A 86 34.00 3.35 -60.61
CA LYS A 86 33.07 2.65 -61.49
C LYS A 86 32.76 1.24 -60.94
N GLY A 87 31.51 0.80 -61.00
CA GLY A 87 31.14 -0.60 -60.77
C GLY A 87 29.64 -0.83 -61.00
N HIS A 88 29.33 -1.71 -61.94
CA HIS A 88 27.99 -2.06 -62.44
C HIS A 88 26.95 -2.49 -61.39
N PRO A 89 25.64 -2.35 -61.71
CA PRO A 89 24.54 -3.01 -61.02
C PRO A 89 24.23 -4.40 -61.63
N ARG A 90 24.02 -5.41 -60.79
CA ARG A 90 23.33 -6.68 -61.10
C ARG A 90 22.04 -6.68 -60.27
N SER A 91 20.87 -6.65 -60.94
CA SER A 91 19.99 -7.82 -61.18
C SER A 91 19.23 -8.23 -59.90
N ALA A 92 17.93 -8.51 -59.85
CA ALA A 92 16.82 -8.71 -60.78
C ALA A 92 15.54 -8.60 -59.90
N GLU A 93 14.38 -8.15 -60.37
CA GLU A 93 13.23 -8.97 -60.76
C GLU A 93 12.17 -7.97 -61.29
N LEU A 94 11.84 -7.81 -62.58
CA LEU A 94 11.22 -8.72 -63.56
C LEU A 94 9.76 -9.13 -63.23
N HIS A 95 8.83 -8.18 -63.21
CA HIS A 95 7.47 -8.43 -63.72
C HIS A 95 7.27 -7.74 -65.07
N LYS A 96 6.96 -8.58 -66.05
CA LYS A 96 6.97 -8.34 -67.49
C LYS A 96 5.70 -7.60 -67.92
N LEU A 97 5.87 -6.42 -68.53
CA LEU A 97 4.92 -5.85 -69.48
C LEU A 97 4.92 -6.69 -70.77
N PRO A 98 3.78 -7.04 -71.37
CA PRO A 98 3.75 -7.62 -72.71
C PRO A 98 4.14 -6.55 -73.75
N LYS A 99 5.19 -6.84 -74.53
CA LYS A 99 5.58 -6.06 -75.71
C LYS A 99 4.67 -6.39 -76.91
N PRO A 100 4.54 -5.46 -77.87
CA PRO A 100 3.66 -5.60 -79.02
C PRO A 100 4.15 -6.71 -79.96
N LEU A 101 3.25 -7.62 -80.32
CA LEU A 101 3.46 -8.63 -81.33
C LEU A 101 3.67 -7.97 -82.69
N THR A 102 4.86 -8.14 -83.24
CA THR A 102 5.15 -7.99 -84.66
C THR A 102 5.56 -9.34 -85.21
N LEU A 103 5.18 -9.56 -86.47
CA LEU A 103 5.55 -10.65 -87.40
C LEU A 103 4.76 -11.97 -87.29
N PHE A 104 3.93 -12.22 -88.31
CA PHE A 104 4.29 -13.19 -89.36
C PHE A 104 3.66 -12.81 -90.70
N SER A 105 4.51 -12.71 -91.71
CA SER A 105 4.20 -12.67 -93.13
C SER A 105 3.95 -14.07 -93.69
N ARG A 106 3.22 -14.13 -94.82
CA ARG A 106 3.07 -15.23 -95.80
C ARG A 106 2.11 -16.36 -95.38
N THR A 107 1.25 -16.91 -96.24
CA THR A 107 1.19 -17.00 -97.71
C THR A 107 -0.28 -17.07 -98.17
N ALA A 108 -0.50 -16.58 -99.39
CA ALA A 108 -1.73 -16.69 -100.17
C ALA A 108 -2.20 -18.14 -100.36
N THR A 109 -3.52 -18.35 -100.30
CA THR A 109 -4.36 -19.07 -101.28
C THR A 109 -5.77 -19.22 -100.71
N GLY A 110 -6.77 -18.65 -101.38
CA GLY A 110 -8.18 -18.80 -101.02
C GLY A 110 -8.97 -17.56 -101.40
N LEU A 111 -9.40 -17.49 -102.67
CA LEU A 111 -10.52 -16.66 -103.07
C LEU A 111 -11.74 -17.11 -102.26
N ASP A 112 -12.16 -16.29 -101.29
CA ASP A 112 -13.52 -16.34 -100.77
C ASP A 112 -14.16 -14.96 -100.92
N LEU A 113 -15.45 -15.03 -101.24
CA LEU A 113 -16.31 -14.00 -101.79
C LEU A 113 -16.23 -12.64 -101.06
N PRO A 114 -16.53 -11.52 -101.75
CA PRO A 114 -16.69 -10.23 -101.09
C PRO A 114 -17.65 -10.41 -99.91
N PRO A 115 -17.29 -9.95 -98.69
CA PRO A 115 -18.22 -9.99 -97.59
C PRO A 115 -19.51 -9.33 -98.07
N SER A 116 -20.63 -10.05 -97.93
CA SER A 116 -21.95 -9.48 -98.17
C SER A 116 -21.98 -8.09 -97.51
N LYS A 117 -22.54 -7.10 -98.20
CA LYS A 117 -22.73 -5.73 -97.69
C LYS A 117 -23.28 -5.71 -96.25
N GLU A 118 -24.02 -6.75 -95.88
CA GLU A 118 -24.57 -7.03 -94.55
C GLU A 118 -23.50 -7.34 -93.47
N ASN A 119 -22.46 -8.12 -93.78
CA ASN A 119 -21.36 -8.42 -92.85
C ASN A 119 -20.53 -7.16 -92.54
N PHE A 120 -20.32 -6.30 -93.53
CA PHE A 120 -19.65 -5.01 -93.34
C PHE A 120 -20.47 -4.05 -92.46
N LEU A 121 -21.79 -4.00 -92.69
CA LEU A 121 -22.70 -3.21 -91.86
C LEU A 121 -22.77 -3.70 -90.40
N ASN A 122 -22.75 -5.00 -90.17
CA ASN A 122 -22.73 -5.55 -88.81
C ASN A 122 -21.39 -5.28 -88.11
N ALA A 123 -20.26 -5.42 -88.81
CA ALA A 123 -18.94 -5.08 -88.26
C ALA A 123 -18.82 -3.57 -87.94
N MET A 124 -19.45 -2.70 -88.73
CA MET A 124 -19.48 -1.26 -88.44
C MET A 124 -20.29 -0.95 -87.18
N LYS A 125 -21.47 -1.57 -87.02
CA LYS A 125 -22.29 -1.44 -85.80
C LYS A 125 -21.58 -1.98 -84.55
N GLU A 126 -20.88 -3.10 -84.67
CA GLU A 126 -20.11 -3.69 -83.58
C GLU A 126 -18.94 -2.78 -83.20
N ASN A 127 -18.25 -2.19 -84.17
CA ASN A 127 -17.18 -1.22 -83.91
C ASN A 127 -17.73 0.06 -83.26
N ASP A 128 -18.88 0.56 -83.69
CA ASP A 128 -19.55 1.71 -83.04
C ASP A 128 -19.94 1.41 -81.59
N GLN A 129 -20.40 0.18 -81.31
CA GLN A 129 -20.69 -0.29 -79.94
C GLN A 129 -19.41 -0.38 -79.09
N LEU A 130 -18.34 -0.95 -79.64
CA LEU A 130 -17.05 -1.06 -78.96
C LEU A 130 -16.43 0.32 -78.69
N ILE A 131 -16.58 1.28 -79.60
CA ILE A 131 -16.16 2.67 -79.38
C ILE A 131 -16.95 3.28 -78.23
N SER A 132 -18.27 3.08 -78.18
CA SER A 132 -19.11 3.57 -77.08
C SER A 132 -18.73 2.94 -75.73
N GLU A 133 -18.44 1.64 -75.69
CA GLU A 133 -17.99 0.94 -74.47
C GLU A 133 -16.60 1.39 -74.03
N LEU A 134 -15.68 1.64 -74.98
CA LEU A 134 -14.37 2.22 -74.68
C LEU A 134 -14.50 3.62 -74.07
N GLU A 135 -15.37 4.47 -74.62
CA GLU A 135 -15.63 5.81 -74.07
C GLU A 135 -16.20 5.74 -72.64
N GLU A 136 -17.12 4.82 -72.36
CA GLU A 136 -17.68 4.60 -71.02
C GLU A 136 -16.61 4.13 -70.02
N LEU A 137 -15.77 3.16 -70.43
CA LEU A 137 -14.67 2.66 -69.61
C LEU A 137 -13.59 3.72 -69.35
N GLU A 138 -13.30 4.57 -70.33
CA GLU A 138 -12.39 5.72 -70.16
C GLU A 138 -12.95 6.72 -69.16
N GLU A 139 -14.25 7.02 -69.23
CA GLU A 139 -14.91 7.90 -68.25
C GLU A 139 -14.87 7.31 -66.84
N ASP A 140 -15.13 6.01 -66.70
CA ASP A 140 -15.09 5.31 -65.42
C ASP A 140 -13.68 5.21 -64.84
N LEU A 141 -12.66 4.96 -65.67
CA LEU A 141 -11.27 5.03 -65.27
C LEU A 141 -10.92 6.43 -64.79
N ALA A 142 -11.33 7.48 -65.49
CA ALA A 142 -11.11 8.86 -65.07
C ALA A 142 -11.80 9.17 -63.73
N LYS A 143 -13.04 8.70 -63.51
CA LYS A 143 -13.75 8.81 -62.22
C LYS A 143 -13.01 8.11 -61.09
N ARG A 144 -12.56 6.86 -61.31
CA ARG A 144 -11.81 6.07 -60.32
C ARG A 144 -10.46 6.68 -60.00
N GLU A 145 -9.73 7.19 -60.99
CA GLU A 145 -8.48 7.91 -60.77
C GLU A 145 -8.69 9.17 -59.94
N LYS A 146 -9.74 9.94 -60.23
CA LYS A 146 -10.09 11.14 -59.45
C LYS A 146 -10.41 10.78 -58.00
N ALA A 147 -11.16 9.71 -57.77
CA ALA A 147 -11.45 9.20 -56.42
C ALA A 147 -10.18 8.71 -55.70
N SER A 148 -9.30 7.96 -56.38
CA SER A 148 -8.04 7.48 -55.82
C SER A 148 -7.12 8.65 -55.43
N ARG A 149 -7.02 9.70 -56.27
CA ARG A 149 -6.27 10.91 -55.95
C ARG A 149 -6.85 11.64 -54.73
N ARG A 150 -8.18 11.69 -54.58
CA ARG A 150 -8.83 12.28 -53.39
C ARG A 150 -8.50 11.50 -52.13
N LEU A 151 -8.68 10.19 -52.13
CA LEU A 151 -8.40 9.33 -50.97
C LEU A 151 -6.92 9.37 -50.57
N ARG A 152 -6.00 9.40 -51.55
CA ARG A 152 -4.56 9.54 -51.25
C ARG A 152 -4.22 10.86 -50.57
N ARG A 153 -4.88 11.96 -50.96
CA ARG A 153 -4.72 13.25 -50.26
C ARG A 153 -5.26 13.16 -48.84
N GLU A 154 -6.45 12.61 -48.68
CA GLU A 154 -7.06 12.45 -47.36
C GLU A 154 -6.23 11.56 -46.42
N ILE A 155 -5.68 10.45 -46.91
CA ILE A 155 -4.72 9.62 -46.16
C ILE A 155 -3.47 10.40 -45.80
N SER A 156 -2.92 11.18 -46.73
CA SER A 156 -1.76 12.04 -46.46
C SER A 156 -2.07 13.09 -45.40
N ASP A 157 -3.22 13.76 -45.49
CA ASP A 157 -3.65 14.80 -44.56
C ASP A 157 -3.88 14.19 -43.16
N LEU A 158 -4.59 13.06 -43.07
CA LEU A 158 -4.79 12.33 -41.81
C LEU A 158 -3.48 11.81 -41.21
N ALA A 159 -2.53 11.35 -42.03
CA ALA A 159 -1.20 10.95 -41.56
C ALA A 159 -0.46 12.13 -40.92
N THR A 160 -0.48 13.31 -41.57
CA THR A 160 0.13 14.52 -40.99
C THR A 160 -0.55 14.98 -39.70
N GLN A 161 -1.88 14.87 -39.62
CA GLN A 161 -2.62 15.18 -38.40
C GLN A 161 -2.28 14.21 -37.25
N ASN A 162 -2.19 12.91 -37.54
CA ASN A 162 -1.78 11.91 -36.55
C ASN A 162 -0.35 12.16 -36.04
N GLU A 163 0.59 12.51 -36.92
CA GLU A 163 1.94 12.87 -36.49
C GLU A 163 1.95 14.11 -35.60
N ASP A 164 1.14 15.13 -35.91
CA ASP A 164 1.06 16.33 -35.07
C ASP A 164 0.45 16.03 -33.70
N LEU A 165 -0.64 15.25 -33.65
CA LEU A 165 -1.26 14.81 -32.39
C LEU A 165 -0.29 13.98 -31.54
N GLN A 166 0.48 13.07 -32.14
CA GLN A 166 1.51 12.31 -31.42
C GLN A 166 2.59 13.22 -30.83
N ARG A 167 3.04 14.23 -31.58
CA ARG A 167 3.99 15.23 -31.07
C ARG A 167 3.38 16.06 -29.95
N GLN A 168 2.10 16.41 -30.03
CA GLN A 168 1.40 17.14 -28.97
C GLN A 168 1.27 16.29 -27.69
N LEU A 169 0.92 15.00 -27.80
CA LEU A 169 0.87 14.07 -26.67
C LEU A 169 2.23 13.94 -25.99
N GLN A 170 3.30 13.73 -26.77
CA GLN A 170 4.67 13.65 -26.22
C GLN A 170 5.08 14.94 -25.49
N ARG A 171 4.71 16.12 -26.04
CA ARG A 171 4.96 17.39 -25.37
C ARG A 171 4.18 17.50 -24.06
N GLN A 172 2.89 17.16 -24.05
CA GLN A 172 2.08 17.19 -22.84
C GLN A 172 2.60 16.22 -21.78
N GLU A 173 2.96 14.99 -22.15
CA GLU A 173 3.58 14.02 -21.25
C GLU A 173 4.89 14.55 -20.64
N SER A 174 5.74 15.18 -21.46
CA SER A 174 6.99 15.78 -20.97
C SER A 174 6.74 16.94 -19.99
N GLN A 175 5.72 17.76 -20.25
CA GLN A 175 5.32 18.85 -19.37
C GLN A 175 4.73 18.33 -18.06
N ILE A 176 3.88 17.30 -18.11
CA ILE A 176 3.31 16.64 -16.94
C ILE A 176 4.43 16.07 -16.05
N ARG A 177 5.40 15.38 -16.65
CA ARG A 177 6.57 14.86 -15.91
C ARG A 177 7.36 15.98 -15.25
N LEU A 178 7.63 17.07 -15.96
CA LEU A 178 8.35 18.21 -15.40
C LEU A 178 7.60 18.84 -14.20
N VAL A 179 6.29 19.03 -14.33
CA VAL A 179 5.46 19.58 -13.25
C VAL A 179 5.42 18.63 -12.05
N GLN A 180 5.26 17.33 -12.29
CA GLN A 180 5.29 16.30 -11.25
C GLN A 180 6.64 16.27 -10.52
N ASP A 181 7.75 16.32 -11.25
CA ASP A 181 9.09 16.33 -10.67
C ASP A 181 9.32 17.57 -9.78
N VAL A 182 8.89 18.75 -10.22
CA VAL A 182 8.96 19.98 -9.42
C VAL A 182 8.12 19.85 -8.15
N GLN A 183 6.90 19.33 -8.27
CA GLN A 183 6.02 19.13 -7.12
C GLN A 183 6.59 18.12 -6.14
N LEU A 184 7.10 16.97 -6.61
CA LEU A 184 7.71 15.95 -5.77
C LEU A 184 8.96 16.47 -5.04
N ARG A 185 9.81 17.24 -5.71
CA ARG A 185 10.97 17.88 -5.06
C ARG A 185 10.55 18.88 -3.98
N SER A 186 9.46 19.62 -4.21
CA SER A 186 8.93 20.54 -3.20
C SER A 186 8.39 19.81 -1.97
N VAL A 187 7.70 18.68 -2.18
CA VAL A 187 7.18 17.81 -1.11
C VAL A 187 8.33 17.18 -0.35
N GLU A 188 9.36 16.71 -1.05
CA GLU A 188 10.54 16.14 -0.43
C GLU A 188 11.28 17.13 0.45
N THR A 189 11.50 18.35 -0.04
CA THR A 189 12.15 19.42 0.73
C THR A 189 11.36 19.73 2.00
N LYS A 190 10.03 19.75 1.92
CA LYS A 190 9.14 19.96 3.08
C LYS A 190 9.14 18.78 4.06
N SER A 191 9.20 17.55 3.57
CA SER A 191 9.29 16.33 4.40
C SER A 191 10.59 16.34 5.19
N PHE A 192 11.71 16.67 4.54
CA PHE A 192 13.02 16.77 5.17
C PHE A 192 13.06 17.82 6.29
N LEU A 193 12.58 19.04 6.03
CA LEU A 193 12.56 20.14 7.02
C LEU A 193 11.70 19.87 8.27
N ARG A 194 10.98 18.75 8.31
CA ARG A 194 10.06 18.37 9.39
C ARG A 194 10.47 17.07 10.07
N ALA A 195 11.66 16.55 9.78
CA ALA A 195 12.21 15.48 10.59
C ALA A 195 12.27 15.92 12.06
N GLU A 196 11.79 15.05 12.94
CA GLU A 196 11.76 15.32 14.37
C GLU A 196 13.08 14.89 14.98
N ASP A 197 13.63 15.70 15.89
CA ASP A 197 14.88 15.38 16.57
C ASP A 197 14.78 14.07 17.39
N ASP A 198 15.85 13.27 17.33
CA ASP A 198 15.95 11.95 17.98
C ASP A 198 15.68 12.00 19.50
N SER A 199 16.02 13.10 20.19
CA SER A 199 15.75 13.22 21.63
C SER A 199 14.27 13.40 21.92
N SER A 200 13.56 14.17 21.08
CA SER A 200 12.11 14.36 21.17
C SER A 200 11.37 13.05 20.87
N ILE A 201 11.80 12.32 19.83
CA ILE A 201 11.24 10.99 19.50
C ILE A 201 11.42 10.03 20.68
N ARG A 202 12.63 9.95 21.26
CA ARG A 202 12.93 9.15 22.46
C ARG A 202 12.02 9.53 23.63
N GLN A 203 11.79 10.81 23.87
CA GLN A 203 10.92 11.28 24.95
C GLN A 203 9.45 10.90 24.72
N LYS A 204 8.94 11.01 23.48
CA LYS A 204 7.58 10.62 23.13
C LYS A 204 7.37 9.11 23.29
N LEU A 205 8.32 8.30 22.83
CA LEU A 205 8.27 6.84 23.00
C LEU A 205 8.31 6.43 24.48
N ARG A 206 9.15 7.07 25.29
CA ARG A 206 9.18 6.83 26.76
C ARG A 206 7.87 7.19 27.43
N THR A 207 7.30 8.36 27.10
CA THR A 207 6.00 8.80 27.64
C THR A 207 4.89 7.82 27.26
N MET A 208 4.89 7.35 26.00
CA MET A 208 3.94 6.36 25.51
C MET A 208 4.09 5.02 26.25
N GLY A 209 5.31 4.50 26.39
CA GLY A 209 5.57 3.25 27.13
C GLY A 209 5.18 3.33 28.60
N ALA A 210 5.39 4.48 29.26
CA ALA A 210 4.94 4.72 30.63
C ALA A 210 3.40 4.73 30.74
N ARG A 211 2.72 5.32 29.75
CA ARG A 211 1.25 5.35 29.68
C ARG A 211 0.66 3.95 29.50
N TRP A 212 1.25 3.12 28.63
CA TRP A 212 0.85 1.71 28.46
C TRP A 212 0.95 0.94 29.77
N LYS A 213 2.09 1.07 30.46
CA LYS A 213 2.34 0.43 31.75
C LYS A 213 1.34 0.86 32.83
N SER A 214 1.06 2.16 32.95
CA SER A 214 0.10 2.67 33.95
C SER A 214 -1.30 2.13 33.67
N TRP A 215 -1.77 2.28 32.43
CA TRP A 215 -3.10 1.80 32.04
C TRP A 215 -3.25 0.28 32.28
N ALA A 216 -2.26 -0.52 31.90
CA ALA A 216 -2.30 -1.96 32.12
C ALA A 216 -2.32 -2.32 33.61
N LYS A 217 -1.62 -1.56 34.47
CA LYS A 217 -1.66 -1.74 35.92
C LYS A 217 -3.04 -1.40 36.50
N ASP A 218 -3.68 -0.35 36.01
CA ASP A 218 -4.95 0.16 36.56
C ASP A 218 -6.14 -0.73 36.19
N TYR A 219 -6.15 -1.32 34.99
CA TYR A 219 -7.29 -2.08 34.45
C TYR A 219 -7.08 -3.59 34.36
N SER A 220 -5.91 -4.12 34.73
CA SER A 220 -5.74 -5.56 34.85
C SER A 220 -6.45 -6.12 36.10
N VAL A 221 -6.91 -7.36 36.00
CA VAL A 221 -7.31 -8.21 37.13
C VAL A 221 -6.21 -8.28 38.19
N ARG A 222 -6.60 -8.47 39.46
CA ARG A 222 -5.64 -8.51 40.59
C ARG A 222 -4.87 -9.82 40.72
N SER A 223 -5.45 -10.90 40.20
CA SER A 223 -4.89 -12.26 40.23
C SER A 223 -5.40 -13.02 39.02
N LEU A 224 -4.59 -13.93 38.50
CA LEU A 224 -4.90 -14.81 37.38
C LEU A 224 -5.66 -16.07 37.81
N ASP A 225 -6.23 -16.11 39.02
CA ASP A 225 -6.94 -17.30 39.53
C ASP A 225 -8.12 -17.72 38.66
N PHE A 226 -8.76 -16.79 37.95
CA PHE A 226 -9.83 -17.09 36.99
C PHE A 226 -9.36 -17.87 35.76
N ALA A 227 -8.05 -17.88 35.46
CA ALA A 227 -7.50 -18.70 34.38
C ALA A 227 -7.56 -20.20 34.67
N LYS A 228 -7.93 -20.60 35.90
CA LYS A 228 -8.16 -22.00 36.29
C LYS A 228 -9.51 -22.53 35.81
N ASP A 229 -10.51 -21.67 35.59
CA ASP A 229 -11.87 -22.07 35.19
C ASP A 229 -12.20 -21.62 33.75
N ALA A 230 -12.74 -22.56 32.97
CA ALA A 230 -13.41 -22.56 31.65
C ALA A 230 -13.46 -21.35 30.67
N ASP A 231 -13.06 -20.10 31.00
CA ASP A 231 -12.79 -19.02 30.03
C ASP A 231 -11.43 -19.22 29.30
N GLN A 232 -11.00 -20.48 29.24
CA GLN A 232 -9.75 -20.97 28.66
C GLN A 232 -9.58 -20.56 27.20
N LEU A 233 -10.65 -20.34 26.41
CA LEU A 233 -10.49 -20.06 24.98
C LEU A 233 -9.93 -18.65 24.72
N ALA A 234 -10.40 -17.63 25.42
CA ALA A 234 -9.90 -16.25 25.25
C ALA A 234 -8.59 -16.02 26.01
N ALA A 235 -8.45 -16.62 27.20
CA ALA A 235 -7.15 -16.69 27.89
C ALA A 235 -6.12 -17.38 27.00
N SER A 236 -6.47 -18.50 26.36
CA SER A 236 -5.55 -19.23 25.49
C SER A 236 -5.06 -18.39 24.32
N LYS A 237 -5.84 -17.46 23.74
CA LYS A 237 -5.33 -16.65 22.63
C LYS A 237 -4.20 -15.71 23.04
N ILE A 238 -4.32 -15.07 24.22
CA ILE A 238 -3.24 -14.22 24.76
C ILE A 238 -2.08 -15.07 25.27
N TYR A 239 -2.34 -16.18 25.96
CA TYR A 239 -1.27 -17.05 26.47
C TYR A 239 -0.59 -17.90 25.38
N GLN A 240 -1.25 -18.14 24.24
CA GLN A 240 -0.65 -18.82 23.09
C GLN A 240 0.15 -17.85 22.23
N SER A 241 -0.31 -16.59 22.11
CA SER A 241 0.45 -15.56 21.39
C SER A 241 1.64 -15.07 22.21
N LEU A 242 1.43 -14.77 23.49
CA LEU A 242 2.47 -14.39 24.43
C LEU A 242 3.07 -15.64 25.04
N THR A 243 4.37 -15.87 24.83
CA THR A 243 5.11 -16.88 25.60
C THR A 243 5.28 -16.38 27.03
N VAL A 244 4.26 -16.57 27.88
CA VAL A 244 4.26 -16.11 29.27
C VAL A 244 5.13 -17.05 30.12
N PRO A 245 6.15 -16.54 30.83
CA PRO A 245 7.06 -17.42 31.57
C PRO A 245 6.47 -17.92 32.89
N ASP A 246 6.79 -19.17 33.26
CA ASP A 246 6.34 -19.78 34.51
C ASP A 246 6.81 -18.98 35.75
N GLU A 247 8.00 -18.39 35.70
CA GLU A 247 8.53 -17.57 36.79
C GLU A 247 7.70 -16.30 37.01
N LEU A 248 7.16 -15.70 35.95
CA LEU A 248 6.23 -14.57 36.02
C LEU A 248 4.88 -15.00 36.63
N LEU A 249 4.44 -16.23 36.39
CA LEU A 249 3.21 -16.79 36.98
C LEU A 249 3.38 -17.31 38.41
N SER A 250 4.60 -17.27 38.95
CA SER A 250 4.87 -17.74 40.30
C SER A 250 4.09 -16.95 41.37
N PRO A 251 3.80 -17.55 42.54
CA PRO A 251 3.06 -16.87 43.62
C PRO A 251 3.71 -15.55 44.09
N LYS A 252 5.03 -15.40 43.93
CA LYS A 252 5.77 -14.17 44.26
C LYS A 252 5.34 -12.99 43.37
N ASN A 253 4.97 -13.28 42.12
CA ASN A 253 4.64 -12.29 41.10
C ASN A 253 3.13 -12.18 40.83
N ALA A 254 2.30 -12.93 41.55
CA ALA A 254 0.86 -13.04 41.30
C ALA A 254 0.12 -11.69 41.26
N SER A 255 0.59 -10.70 42.03
CA SER A 255 -0.01 -9.36 42.10
C SER A 255 0.41 -8.41 40.96
N ILE A 256 1.53 -8.69 40.29
CA ILE A 256 2.07 -7.84 39.20
C ILE A 256 1.95 -8.48 37.82
N ALA A 257 1.87 -9.82 37.76
CA ALA A 257 1.82 -10.57 36.52
C ALA A 257 0.67 -10.14 35.59
N PRO A 258 -0.59 -9.95 36.05
CA PRO A 258 -1.67 -9.50 35.17
C PRO A 258 -1.36 -8.18 34.45
N GLY A 259 -0.79 -7.21 35.16
CA GLY A 259 -0.45 -5.90 34.60
C GLY A 259 0.70 -5.98 33.61
N ILE A 260 1.69 -6.84 33.86
CA ILE A 260 2.81 -7.07 32.94
C ILE A 260 2.31 -7.77 31.67
N ILE A 261 1.47 -8.80 31.80
CA ILE A 261 0.91 -9.53 30.65
C ILE A 261 0.04 -8.60 29.81
N LEU A 262 -0.83 -7.81 30.43
CA LEU A 262 -1.68 -6.86 29.71
C LEU A 262 -0.86 -5.75 29.01
N ASN A 263 0.19 -5.23 29.66
CA ASN A 263 1.11 -4.28 29.04
C ASN A 263 1.81 -4.90 27.82
N THR A 264 2.28 -6.14 27.97
CA THR A 264 2.95 -6.89 26.90
C THR A 264 2.01 -7.12 25.72
N ALA A 265 0.78 -7.58 25.99
CA ALA A 265 -0.26 -7.79 25.00
C ALA A 265 -0.56 -6.49 24.22
N LEU A 266 -0.69 -5.36 24.93
CA LEU A 266 -0.96 -4.06 24.31
C LEU A 266 0.23 -3.59 23.46
N ALA A 267 1.45 -3.70 23.98
CA ALA A 267 2.67 -3.30 23.28
C ALA A 267 2.85 -4.10 22.00
N GLU A 268 2.69 -5.43 22.05
CA GLU A 268 2.76 -6.31 20.88
C GLU A 268 1.63 -6.02 19.88
N PHE A 269 0.40 -5.82 20.36
CA PHE A 269 -0.74 -5.48 19.52
C PHE A 269 -0.52 -4.19 18.75
N VAL A 270 -0.14 -3.11 19.44
CA VAL A 270 0.18 -1.81 18.81
C VAL A 270 1.36 -1.96 17.85
N THR A 271 2.37 -2.75 18.20
CA THR A 271 3.53 -2.96 17.33
C THR A 271 3.16 -3.63 16.02
N ASN A 272 2.37 -4.70 16.08
CA ASN A 272 1.96 -5.48 14.92
C ASN A 272 0.89 -4.77 14.07
N LEU A 273 0.05 -3.94 14.70
CA LEU A 273 -1.04 -3.26 14.02
C LEU A 273 -0.65 -1.89 13.46
N ILE A 274 0.23 -1.16 14.15
CA ILE A 274 0.58 0.25 13.84
C ILE A 274 2.07 0.35 13.53
N THR A 275 2.93 0.00 14.48
CA THR A 275 4.35 0.35 14.38
C THR A 275 5.03 -0.29 13.17
N ARG A 276 4.76 -1.56 12.87
CA ARG A 276 5.38 -2.29 11.75
C ARG A 276 4.78 -2.00 10.37
N LYS A 277 3.66 -1.28 10.32
CA LYS A 277 2.86 -1.10 9.10
C LYS A 277 2.80 0.37 8.73
N PRO A 278 3.68 0.88 7.87
CA PRO A 278 3.73 2.32 7.57
C PRO A 278 2.41 2.88 7.03
N PHE A 279 1.63 2.05 6.33
CA PHE A 279 0.36 2.43 5.72
C PHE A 279 -0.88 1.99 6.51
N PHE A 280 -0.74 1.72 7.82
CA PHE A 280 -1.81 1.15 8.66
C PHE A 280 -3.15 1.92 8.61
N SER A 281 -3.08 3.25 8.44
CA SER A 281 -4.26 4.13 8.45
C SER A 281 -4.86 4.36 7.07
N LEU A 282 -4.28 3.81 6.00
CA LEU A 282 -4.88 3.89 4.67
C LEU A 282 -6.17 3.06 4.65
N PRO A 283 -7.19 3.50 3.89
CA PRO A 283 -8.51 2.89 4.01
C PRO A 283 -8.45 1.46 3.48
N ASN A 284 -8.93 0.51 4.28
CA ASN A 284 -9.23 -0.84 3.83
C ASN A 284 -10.50 -0.81 2.98
N GLY A 285 -10.52 -0.06 1.86
CA GLY A 285 -11.72 0.10 1.04
C GLY A 285 -12.99 0.22 1.89
N LEU A 286 -13.01 1.13 2.89
CA LEU A 286 -14.17 1.39 3.75
C LEU A 286 -15.36 1.99 2.95
N SER A 287 -15.47 1.62 1.68
CA SER A 287 -16.72 1.48 0.96
C SER A 287 -17.62 0.56 1.77
N SER A 288 -18.46 1.17 2.61
CA SER A 288 -19.89 0.91 2.60
C SER A 288 -20.24 -0.52 2.14
N ARG A 289 -20.33 -1.44 3.10
CA ARG A 289 -21.42 -2.41 3.29
C ARG A 289 -22.11 -3.01 2.03
N SER A 290 -21.41 -3.13 0.92
CA SER A 290 -21.84 -3.87 -0.25
C SER A 290 -20.95 -5.10 -0.30
N GLU A 291 -21.39 -6.08 0.48
CA GLU A 291 -21.02 -7.48 0.32
C GLU A 291 -21.34 -7.87 -1.13
N GLN A 292 -20.41 -7.66 -2.06
CA GLN A 292 -20.50 -8.23 -3.39
C GLN A 292 -19.11 -8.38 -3.99
N SER A 293 -18.52 -9.51 -3.64
CA SER A 293 -17.79 -10.38 -4.57
C SER A 293 -16.55 -9.82 -5.26
N GLY A 294 -15.39 -10.17 -4.70
CA GLY A 294 -14.08 -10.04 -5.34
C GLY A 294 -13.02 -9.73 -4.31
N ALA A 295 -11.91 -10.45 -4.32
CA ALA A 295 -10.75 -10.23 -3.46
C ALA A 295 -10.07 -8.89 -3.78
N GLN A 296 -10.74 -7.77 -3.46
CA GLN A 296 -10.18 -6.45 -3.62
C GLN A 296 -9.10 -6.29 -2.55
N LEU A 297 -7.85 -6.39 -2.99
CA LEU A 297 -6.69 -6.26 -2.12
C LEU A 297 -6.81 -4.95 -1.34
N ASN A 298 -6.80 -5.06 -0.01
CA ASN A 298 -6.80 -3.91 0.87
C ASN A 298 -5.69 -2.93 0.45
N ILE A 299 -6.04 -1.65 0.24
CA ILE A 299 -5.11 -0.61 -0.21
C ILE A 299 -3.87 -0.56 0.68
N SER A 300 -4.05 -0.58 2.01
CA SER A 300 -2.92 -0.62 2.96
C SER A 300 -1.98 -1.80 2.68
N THR A 301 -2.54 -2.99 2.44
CA THR A 301 -1.78 -4.20 2.08
C THR A 301 -1.10 -4.10 0.72
N ALA A 302 -1.72 -3.45 -0.27
CA ALA A 302 -1.14 -3.20 -1.58
C ALA A 302 0.10 -2.31 -1.47
N PHE A 303 0.00 -1.20 -0.72
CA PHE A 303 1.12 -0.29 -0.47
C PHE A 303 2.24 -0.97 0.34
N ASP A 304 1.91 -1.77 1.36
CA ASP A 304 2.90 -2.56 2.11
C ASP A 304 3.60 -3.61 1.25
N LEU A 305 2.89 -4.23 0.30
CA LEU A 305 3.48 -5.20 -0.63
C LEU A 305 4.41 -4.51 -1.62
N GLU A 306 3.99 -3.38 -2.18
CA GLU A 306 4.79 -2.59 -3.12
C GLU A 306 6.03 -2.02 -2.45
N TYR A 307 5.90 -1.48 -1.23
CA TYR A 307 7.03 -1.03 -0.43
C TYR A 307 8.07 -2.14 -0.23
N ARG A 308 7.63 -3.33 0.20
CA ARG A 308 8.52 -4.51 0.35
C ARG A 308 9.13 -4.95 -0.97
N ARG A 309 8.39 -4.85 -2.08
CA ARG A 309 8.89 -5.17 -3.42
C ARG A 309 10.02 -4.22 -3.81
N ILE A 310 9.86 -2.91 -3.60
CA ILE A 310 10.90 -1.92 -3.88
C ILE A 310 12.11 -2.14 -2.95
N GLN A 311 11.88 -2.41 -1.67
CA GLN A 311 12.95 -2.66 -0.70
C GLN A 311 13.78 -3.92 -1.03
N THR A 312 13.14 -5.00 -1.50
CA THR A 312 13.83 -6.28 -1.75
C THR A 312 14.45 -6.40 -3.14
N LYS A 313 13.86 -5.78 -4.16
CA LYS A 313 14.32 -5.88 -5.56
C LYS A 313 15.00 -4.62 -6.07
N GLY A 314 14.86 -3.51 -5.37
CA GLY A 314 15.37 -2.20 -5.76
C GLY A 314 16.39 -1.66 -4.77
N ASP A 315 16.55 -0.34 -4.83
CA ASP A 315 17.36 0.43 -3.89
C ASP A 315 16.58 0.66 -2.59
N GLU A 316 17.15 0.27 -1.46
CA GLU A 316 16.57 0.44 -0.12
C GLU A 316 16.26 1.92 0.17
N SER A 317 17.14 2.84 -0.23
CA SER A 317 16.92 4.28 -0.07
C SER A 317 15.71 4.76 -0.86
N LEU A 318 15.55 4.25 -2.10
CA LEU A 318 14.40 4.55 -2.93
C LEU A 318 13.10 4.06 -2.29
N ALA A 319 13.10 2.88 -1.66
CA ALA A 319 11.92 2.33 -0.98
C ALA A 319 11.46 3.24 0.16
N HIS A 320 12.39 3.68 1.01
CA HIS A 320 12.08 4.52 2.16
C HIS A 320 11.65 5.93 1.75
N ARG A 321 12.29 6.50 0.71
CA ARG A 321 11.86 7.77 0.10
C ARG A 321 10.48 7.66 -0.52
N TRP A 322 10.18 6.57 -1.22
CA TRP A 322 8.85 6.33 -1.78
C TRP A 322 7.79 6.26 -0.68
N ARG A 323 8.06 5.51 0.40
CA ARG A 323 7.15 5.40 1.56
C ARG A 323 6.88 6.77 2.19
N SER A 324 7.93 7.52 2.50
CA SER A 324 7.80 8.81 3.18
C SER A 324 7.03 9.83 2.34
N LEU A 325 7.35 9.95 1.05
CA LEU A 325 6.64 10.84 0.11
C LEU A 325 5.18 10.43 -0.06
N THR A 326 4.92 9.13 -0.21
CA THR A 326 3.56 8.60 -0.31
C THR A 326 2.73 8.98 0.92
N LEU A 327 3.27 8.73 2.12
CA LEU A 327 2.60 9.08 3.37
C LEU A 327 2.38 10.59 3.53
N PHE A 328 3.32 11.40 3.07
CA PHE A 328 3.15 12.86 3.08
C PHE A 328 2.02 13.32 2.15
N MET A 329 1.85 12.69 0.99
CA MET A 329 0.79 13.02 0.03
C MET A 329 -0.60 12.58 0.51
N VAL A 330 -0.71 11.37 1.07
CA VAL A 330 -1.99 10.77 1.50
C VAL A 330 -2.44 11.19 2.90
N ASP A 331 -1.53 11.78 3.68
CA ASP A 331 -1.77 12.27 5.04
C ASP A 331 -0.98 13.57 5.26
N PRO A 332 -1.38 14.68 4.60
CA PRO A 332 -0.66 15.94 4.68
C PRO A 332 -0.71 16.52 6.10
N PRO A 333 0.36 17.20 6.55
CA PRO A 333 0.41 17.79 7.88
C PRO A 333 -0.58 18.97 8.04
N GLU A 334 -1.12 19.12 9.24
CA GLU A 334 -2.24 20.01 9.58
C GLU A 334 -2.05 21.48 9.16
N HIS A 335 -0.82 22.01 9.17
CA HIS A 335 -0.57 23.40 8.79
C HIS A 335 -0.69 23.70 7.28
N GLU A 336 -0.74 22.67 6.42
CA GLU A 336 -0.99 22.83 4.97
C GLU A 336 -2.49 22.85 4.63
N SER A 337 -3.35 22.57 5.63
CA SER A 337 -4.83 22.46 5.52
C SER A 337 -5.54 23.72 5.04
N LYS A 338 -4.90 24.90 5.12
CA LYS A 338 -5.50 26.16 4.64
C LYS A 338 -5.83 26.13 3.15
N THR A 339 -5.16 25.28 2.38
CA THR A 339 -5.35 25.17 0.92
C THR A 339 -6.26 24.01 0.50
N GLN A 340 -6.38 22.96 1.31
CA GLN A 340 -7.18 21.76 1.02
C GLN A 340 -7.77 21.16 2.33
N PRO A 341 -8.76 21.82 2.95
CA PRO A 341 -9.30 21.40 4.24
C PRO A 341 -10.05 20.06 4.16
N GLU A 342 -10.66 19.74 3.02
CA GLU A 342 -11.44 18.52 2.82
C GLU A 342 -10.57 17.26 2.90
N ASN A 343 -9.45 17.23 2.17
CA ASN A 343 -8.49 16.11 2.17
C ASN A 343 -7.92 15.85 3.58
N PHE A 344 -7.63 16.91 4.33
CA PHE A 344 -7.15 16.80 5.70
C PHE A 344 -8.22 16.24 6.65
N GLN A 345 -9.47 16.72 6.55
CA GLN A 345 -10.57 16.21 7.35
C GLN A 345 -10.86 14.74 7.05
N GLU A 346 -10.79 14.33 5.79
CA GLU A 346 -10.97 12.94 5.39
C GLU A 346 -9.86 12.05 5.97
N ALA A 347 -8.59 12.44 5.84
CA ALA A 347 -7.46 11.72 6.42
C ALA A 347 -7.61 11.57 7.95
N ARG A 348 -8.04 12.63 8.64
CA ARG A 348 -8.31 12.61 10.08
C ARG A 348 -9.44 11.66 10.45
N ARG A 349 -10.61 11.75 9.78
CA ARG A 349 -11.75 10.84 10.03
C ARG A 349 -11.36 9.38 9.81
N ARG A 350 -10.59 9.10 8.76
CA ARG A 350 -10.08 7.77 8.45
C ARG A 350 -9.20 7.21 9.58
N LYS A 351 -8.24 8.01 10.09
CA LYS A 351 -7.40 7.60 11.23
C LYS A 351 -8.23 7.36 12.49
N GLU A 352 -9.15 8.27 12.80
CA GLU A 352 -10.02 8.17 13.98
C GLU A 352 -10.89 6.90 13.93
N ALA A 353 -11.49 6.59 12.78
CA ALA A 353 -12.22 5.35 12.56
C ALA A 353 -11.31 4.11 12.75
N TYR A 354 -10.07 4.16 12.25
CA TYR A 354 -9.10 3.09 12.46
C TYR A 354 -8.73 2.91 13.94
N TYR A 355 -8.56 3.99 14.69
CA TYR A 355 -8.25 3.93 16.13
C TYR A 355 -9.41 3.36 16.94
N HIS A 356 -10.66 3.69 16.60
CA HIS A 356 -11.84 3.05 17.20
C HIS A 356 -11.86 1.55 16.90
N TYR A 357 -11.68 1.15 15.64
CA TYR A 357 -11.60 -0.25 15.26
C TYR A 357 -10.50 -1.01 16.01
N ALA A 358 -9.30 -0.43 16.11
CA ALA A 358 -8.18 -1.02 16.84
C ALA A 358 -8.47 -1.13 18.34
N THR A 359 -9.19 -0.16 18.91
CA THR A 359 -9.63 -0.16 20.32
C THR A 359 -10.60 -1.31 20.56
N ASP A 360 -11.62 -1.46 19.71
CA ASP A 360 -12.60 -2.56 19.77
C ASP A 360 -11.93 -3.92 19.67
N LEU A 361 -11.01 -4.07 18.71
CA LEU A 361 -10.29 -5.31 18.47
C LEU A 361 -9.42 -5.69 19.68
N PHE A 362 -8.72 -4.74 20.29
CA PHE A 362 -7.92 -5.01 21.49
C PHE A 362 -8.80 -5.30 22.71
N GLU A 363 -9.91 -4.58 22.89
CA GLU A 363 -10.82 -4.82 24.00
C GLU A 363 -11.38 -6.25 23.99
N GLU A 364 -11.76 -6.74 22.82
CA GLU A 364 -12.22 -8.13 22.68
C GLU A 364 -11.07 -9.12 22.87
N TYR A 365 -9.89 -8.82 22.34
CA TYR A 365 -8.69 -9.65 22.50
C TYR A 365 -8.28 -9.83 23.98
N ALA A 366 -8.32 -8.76 24.77
CA ALA A 366 -7.87 -8.72 26.16
C ALA A 366 -8.98 -8.86 27.21
N ARG A 367 -10.21 -9.18 26.78
CA ARG A 367 -11.42 -9.19 27.62
C ARG A 367 -11.25 -9.94 28.95
N VAL A 368 -10.56 -11.07 28.94
CA VAL A 368 -10.39 -11.94 30.12
C VAL A 368 -9.42 -11.40 31.17
N ILE A 369 -8.47 -10.54 30.77
CA ILE A 369 -7.45 -10.00 31.69
C ILE A 369 -7.93 -8.67 32.30
N PHE A 370 -9.04 -8.12 31.81
CA PHE A 370 -9.57 -6.88 32.35
C PHE A 370 -10.30 -7.08 33.67
N ARG A 371 -10.04 -6.14 34.57
CA ARG A 371 -10.87 -5.92 35.74
C ARG A 371 -12.27 -5.48 35.29
N LYS A 372 -13.31 -5.99 35.96
CA LYS A 372 -14.72 -5.67 35.70
C LYS A 372 -15.15 -4.28 36.23
N THR A 373 -14.27 -3.28 36.15
CA THR A 373 -14.51 -1.93 36.71
C THR A 373 -14.32 -0.86 35.64
N ASP A 374 -15.18 0.16 35.65
CA ASP A 374 -15.11 1.39 34.84
C ASP A 374 -14.77 1.15 33.36
N THR A 375 -15.65 0.43 32.67
CA THR A 375 -15.48 0.05 31.27
C THR A 375 -15.40 1.25 30.33
N VAL A 376 -16.18 2.31 30.60
CA VAL A 376 -16.20 3.54 29.78
C VAL A 376 -14.85 4.23 29.83
N ARG A 377 -14.35 4.54 31.04
CA ARG A 377 -13.06 5.22 31.20
C ARG A 377 -11.90 4.39 30.68
N ARG A 378 -11.89 3.08 30.95
CA ARG A 378 -10.87 2.14 30.43
C ARG A 378 -10.77 2.26 28.92
N ARG A 379 -11.91 2.24 28.23
CA ARG A 379 -12.01 2.29 26.78
C ARG A 379 -11.58 3.64 26.23
N GLU A 380 -11.99 4.75 26.84
CA GLU A 380 -11.54 6.10 26.48
C GLU A 380 -10.01 6.26 26.61
N GLU A 381 -9.44 5.78 27.72
CA GLU A 381 -8.00 5.85 27.94
C GLU A 381 -7.23 4.94 26.96
N LEU A 382 -7.76 3.75 26.64
CA LEU A 382 -7.21 2.84 25.63
C LEU A 382 -7.25 3.47 24.23
N PHE A 383 -8.37 4.07 23.85
CA PHE A 383 -8.49 4.81 22.59
C PHE A 383 -7.42 5.90 22.52
N GLY A 384 -7.26 6.70 23.58
CA GLY A 384 -6.23 7.73 23.62
C GLY A 384 -4.79 7.19 23.57
N ILE A 385 -4.55 5.96 24.03
CA ILE A 385 -3.26 5.28 23.88
C ILE A 385 -3.02 4.88 22.42
N ILE A 386 -4.00 4.24 21.79
CA ILE A 386 -3.93 3.77 20.41
C ILE A 386 -3.79 4.95 19.45
N GLN A 387 -4.59 6.01 19.65
CA GLN A 387 -4.48 7.27 18.91
C GLN A 387 -3.10 7.90 19.07
N GLY A 388 -2.58 7.97 20.30
CA GLY A 388 -1.26 8.53 20.57
C GLY A 388 -0.13 7.76 19.85
N ALA A 389 -0.19 6.42 19.86
CA ALA A 389 0.74 5.58 19.12
C ALA A 389 0.59 5.76 17.59
N GLY A 390 -0.65 5.80 17.12
CA GLY A 390 -0.99 6.01 15.71
C GLY A 390 -0.43 7.32 15.16
N GLU A 391 -0.69 8.45 15.84
CA GLU A 391 -0.17 9.75 15.39
C GLU A 391 1.35 9.82 15.46
N LEU A 392 1.96 9.26 16.51
CA LEU A 392 3.41 9.20 16.63
C LEU A 392 4.02 8.42 15.45
N PHE A 393 3.62 7.17 15.22
CA PHE A 393 4.21 6.36 14.16
C PHE A 393 3.81 6.84 12.76
N SER A 394 2.62 7.42 12.58
CA SER A 394 2.24 8.09 11.34
C SER A 394 3.17 9.26 11.01
N SER A 395 3.59 10.03 12.03
CA SER A 395 4.60 11.09 11.87
C SER A 395 5.99 10.53 11.58
N LEU A 396 6.42 9.50 12.30
CA LEU A 396 7.76 8.91 12.12
C LEU A 396 7.90 8.24 10.74
N TRP A 397 6.85 7.58 10.23
CA TRP A 397 6.90 6.93 8.92
C TRP A 397 6.96 7.89 7.72
N LYS A 398 6.63 9.18 7.94
CA LYS A 398 6.84 10.27 6.98
C LYS A 398 8.29 10.76 6.90
N GLN A 399 9.15 10.30 7.80
CA GLN A 399 10.59 10.50 7.69
C GLN A 399 11.20 9.41 6.79
N LYS A 400 12.42 9.64 6.28
CA LYS A 400 13.14 8.66 5.44
C LYS A 400 13.79 7.54 6.25
N THR A 401 13.95 7.72 7.55
CA THR A 401 14.46 6.71 8.48
C THR A 401 13.62 5.43 8.44
N PHE A 402 14.26 4.27 8.50
CA PHE A 402 13.55 2.99 8.57
C PHE A 402 13.37 2.55 10.02
N ILE A 403 12.13 2.28 10.41
CA ILE A 403 11.78 1.89 11.78
C ILE A 403 11.73 0.36 11.85
N GLU A 404 12.61 -0.22 12.65
CA GLU A 404 12.59 -1.65 12.96
C GLU A 404 12.09 -1.85 14.40
N THR A 405 11.21 -2.82 14.61
CA THR A 405 10.77 -3.22 15.96
C THR A 405 11.10 -4.65 16.27
N ARG A 406 11.72 -4.86 17.43
CA ARG A 406 12.16 -6.18 17.90
C ARG A 406 11.31 -6.62 19.09
N LEU A 407 10.60 -7.72 18.89
CA LEU A 407 9.76 -8.43 19.87
C LEU A 407 10.47 -9.72 20.31
N SER A 408 9.74 -10.59 21.02
CA SER A 408 10.23 -11.84 21.60
C SER A 408 11.00 -12.72 20.61
N ASP A 409 10.55 -12.84 19.36
CA ASP A 409 11.22 -13.68 18.34
C ASP A 409 12.68 -13.30 18.09
N HIS A 410 13.02 -12.02 18.24
CA HIS A 410 14.38 -11.53 18.05
C HIS A 410 15.32 -11.86 19.22
N TYR A 411 14.76 -12.01 20.43
CA TYR A 411 15.54 -12.14 21.68
C TYR A 411 15.47 -13.53 22.31
N ARG A 412 14.62 -14.45 21.81
CA ARG A 412 14.37 -15.80 22.37
C ARG A 412 15.62 -16.65 22.62
N GLN A 413 16.74 -16.38 21.95
CA GLN A 413 18.01 -17.10 22.12
C GLN A 413 19.16 -16.23 22.66
N LYS A 414 18.87 -14.96 22.98
CA LYS A 414 19.87 -14.03 23.47
C LYS A 414 19.86 -14.03 24.99
N ALA A 415 21.06 -14.09 25.56
CA ALA A 415 21.24 -13.85 26.98
C ALA A 415 21.14 -12.35 27.25
N PHE A 416 20.61 -12.01 28.41
CA PHE A 416 20.60 -10.64 28.89
C PHE A 416 22.02 -10.16 29.21
N ASP A 417 22.26 -8.89 28.90
CA ASP A 417 23.49 -8.16 29.20
C ASP A 417 23.10 -6.71 29.53
N ILE A 418 23.39 -6.28 30.76
CA ILE A 418 23.08 -4.92 31.22
C ILE A 418 23.77 -3.83 30.39
N THR A 419 24.89 -4.14 29.75
CA THR A 419 25.65 -3.21 28.90
C THR A 419 25.04 -3.04 27.51
N SER A 420 24.02 -3.83 27.17
CA SER A 420 23.35 -3.75 25.88
C SER A 420 22.68 -2.39 25.65
N ASP A 421 22.89 -1.85 24.45
CA ASP A 421 22.28 -0.62 23.98
C ASP A 421 20.79 -0.79 23.65
N GLN A 422 20.34 -2.03 23.39
CA GLN A 422 19.01 -2.33 22.86
C GLN A 422 18.02 -2.90 23.87
N ILE A 423 18.46 -3.42 25.00
CA ILE A 423 17.59 -4.08 25.98
C ILE A 423 17.80 -3.49 27.38
N GLU A 424 16.74 -3.55 28.18
CA GLU A 424 16.76 -3.22 29.60
C GLU A 424 15.84 -4.18 30.37
N ALA A 425 16.23 -4.53 31.60
CA ALA A 425 15.44 -5.43 32.42
C ALA A 425 14.15 -4.73 32.92
N HIS A 426 13.08 -5.50 33.05
CA HIS A 426 11.84 -5.00 33.61
C HIS A 426 12.06 -4.51 35.06
N PRO A 427 11.58 -3.30 35.45
CA PRO A 427 11.88 -2.71 36.76
C PRO A 427 11.45 -3.55 37.98
N ALA A 428 10.50 -4.47 37.82
CA ALA A 428 10.07 -5.37 38.90
C ALA A 428 11.14 -6.44 39.27
N LEU A 429 12.20 -6.58 38.47
CA LEU A 429 13.36 -7.41 38.81
C LEU A 429 14.33 -6.70 39.76
N HIS A 430 14.07 -5.43 40.10
CA HIS A 430 14.82 -4.65 41.09
C HIS A 430 16.34 -4.60 40.84
N LEU A 431 16.76 -4.55 39.58
CA LEU A 431 18.16 -4.35 39.22
C LEU A 431 18.51 -2.87 39.39
N GLU A 432 19.52 -2.60 40.20
CA GLU A 432 20.12 -1.27 40.32
C GLU A 432 20.97 -0.95 39.08
N GLU A 433 21.28 0.33 38.87
CA GLU A 433 22.13 0.75 37.75
C GLU A 433 23.53 0.12 37.89
N GLY A 434 23.91 -0.70 36.90
CA GLY A 434 25.15 -1.48 36.93
C GLY A 434 25.05 -2.84 37.61
N ASP A 435 23.87 -3.27 38.07
CA ASP A 435 23.69 -4.60 38.68
C ASP A 435 23.69 -5.74 37.63
N ALA A 436 24.89 -6.28 37.37
CA ALA A 436 25.15 -7.38 36.45
C ALA A 436 24.70 -8.77 36.96
N LYS A 437 23.94 -8.87 38.07
CA LYS A 437 23.54 -10.18 38.63
C LYS A 437 22.76 -11.07 37.67
N MET A 438 22.00 -10.46 36.76
CA MET A 438 21.18 -11.18 35.77
C MET A 438 21.86 -11.33 34.41
N ASP A 439 23.13 -10.91 34.28
CA ASP A 439 23.87 -11.10 33.02
C ASP A 439 24.06 -12.59 32.73
N GLY A 440 23.75 -12.98 31.49
CA GLY A 440 23.70 -14.36 31.07
C GLY A 440 22.34 -15.04 31.26
N SER A 441 21.38 -14.41 31.95
CA SER A 441 20.03 -14.97 32.11
C SER A 441 19.27 -14.97 30.78
N PRO A 442 18.44 -15.99 30.50
CA PRO A 442 17.64 -16.05 29.29
C PRO A 442 16.57 -14.96 29.31
N ILE A 443 16.34 -14.34 28.15
CA ILE A 443 15.19 -13.45 27.94
C ILE A 443 13.97 -14.33 27.65
N GLU A 444 13.04 -14.42 28.59
CA GLU A 444 11.86 -15.27 28.46
C GLU A 444 10.70 -14.54 27.78
N MET A 445 10.60 -13.22 27.98
CA MET A 445 9.53 -12.41 27.39
C MET A 445 9.98 -10.97 27.15
N VAL A 446 9.51 -10.36 26.06
CA VAL A 446 9.70 -8.93 25.78
C VAL A 446 8.42 -8.20 26.17
N VAL A 447 8.47 -7.41 27.24
CA VAL A 447 7.33 -6.64 27.78
C VAL A 447 7.02 -5.43 26.91
N GLN A 448 8.04 -4.75 26.41
CA GLN A 448 7.92 -3.64 25.46
C GLN A 448 8.98 -3.80 24.36
N PRO A 449 8.64 -3.56 23.09
CA PRO A 449 9.55 -3.77 21.97
C PRO A 449 10.71 -2.78 22.00
N ALA A 450 11.85 -3.17 21.42
CA ALA A 450 12.84 -2.18 21.01
C ALA A 450 12.34 -1.48 19.75
N VAL A 451 12.59 -0.17 19.65
CA VAL A 451 12.35 0.64 18.46
C VAL A 451 13.70 1.17 17.98
N LEU A 452 14.12 0.68 16.82
CA LEU A 452 15.37 1.07 16.18
C LEU A 452 15.08 1.91 14.95
N ALA A 453 15.98 2.84 14.67
CA ALA A 453 15.87 3.77 13.57
C ALA A 453 17.13 3.64 12.70
N TRP A 454 16.95 3.10 11.50
CA TRP A 454 18.01 2.87 10.52
C TRP A 454 18.09 4.01 9.52
N GLY A 455 19.32 4.43 9.23
CA GLY A 455 19.59 5.57 8.36
C GLY A 455 19.37 6.93 9.02
N ASN A 456 19.63 7.97 8.24
CA ASN A 456 19.47 9.38 8.63
C ASN A 456 18.25 10.03 7.99
N GLU A 457 18.06 11.33 8.24
CA GLU A 457 16.92 12.12 7.77
C GLU A 457 16.96 12.35 6.25
N GLU A 458 18.16 12.28 5.67
CA GLU A 458 18.45 12.39 4.25
C GLU A 458 18.06 11.13 3.47
N GLY A 459 17.95 9.99 4.16
CA GLY A 459 17.70 8.67 3.57
C GLY A 459 18.97 7.96 3.13
N GLU A 460 20.03 8.09 3.93
CA GLU A 460 21.36 7.50 3.74
C GLU A 460 21.75 6.70 4.99
N ASP A 461 22.89 5.98 4.96
CA ASP A 461 23.47 5.24 6.11
C ASP A 461 22.56 4.16 6.74
N TYR A 462 21.78 3.43 5.93
CA TYR A 462 20.91 2.34 6.41
C TYR A 462 21.66 1.12 6.99
N ASP A 463 22.98 1.09 6.94
CA ASP A 463 23.84 0.14 7.64
C ASP A 463 24.00 0.48 9.14
N LYS A 464 23.65 1.71 9.54
CA LYS A 464 23.73 2.19 10.92
C LYS A 464 22.35 2.38 11.50
N TYR A 465 22.21 2.08 12.78
CA TYR A 465 20.98 2.31 13.53
C TYR A 465 21.21 3.14 14.78
N LYS A 466 20.12 3.77 15.22
CA LYS A 466 20.00 4.45 16.50
C LYS A 466 18.92 3.74 17.32
N VAL A 467 19.12 3.68 18.64
CA VAL A 467 18.11 3.13 19.56
C VAL A 467 17.19 4.27 20.01
N TRP A 468 15.95 4.26 19.52
CA TRP A 468 14.91 5.20 19.96
C TRP A 468 14.15 4.69 21.18
N ALA A 469 14.01 3.37 21.34
CA ALA A 469 13.54 2.76 22.58
C ALA A 469 14.21 1.42 22.78
N LYS A 470 14.68 1.14 24.00
CA LYS A 470 15.17 -0.19 24.38
C LYS A 470 13.98 -1.13 24.57
N ALA A 471 14.18 -2.42 24.28
CA ALA A 471 13.23 -3.44 24.68
C ALA A 471 13.26 -3.61 26.19
N VAL A 472 12.09 -3.61 26.82
CA VAL A 472 11.94 -3.96 28.23
C VAL A 472 11.69 -5.45 28.32
N VAL A 473 12.57 -6.20 29.00
CA VAL A 473 12.53 -7.67 29.00
C VAL A 473 12.29 -8.27 30.38
N TRP A 474 11.57 -9.38 30.41
CA TRP A 474 11.47 -10.26 31.58
C TRP A 474 12.51 -11.37 31.45
N LEU A 475 13.21 -11.63 32.55
CA LEU A 475 14.34 -12.54 32.60
C LEU A 475 13.97 -13.78 33.40
N GLY A 476 14.41 -14.93 32.91
CA GLY A 476 14.29 -16.19 33.64
C GLY A 476 15.44 -16.40 34.61
N ALA A 477 15.29 -17.44 35.43
CA ALA A 477 16.35 -17.94 36.28
C ALA A 477 17.64 -18.21 35.48
N ARG A 478 18.77 -17.78 36.05
CA ARG A 478 20.08 -17.99 35.43
C ARG A 478 20.33 -19.49 35.26
N PRO A 479 20.69 -19.99 34.07
CA PRO A 479 21.06 -21.38 33.91
C PRO A 479 22.23 -21.67 34.85
N PRO A 480 22.25 -22.84 35.53
CA PRO A 480 23.36 -23.21 36.39
C PRO A 480 24.63 -23.10 35.55
N GLN A 481 25.56 -22.23 35.97
CA GLN A 481 26.88 -22.16 35.34
C GLN A 481 27.42 -23.59 35.38
N GLN A 482 27.48 -24.25 34.23
CA GLN A 482 28.25 -25.48 34.10
C GLN A 482 29.63 -25.09 34.57
N SER A 483 29.98 -25.57 35.77
CA SER A 483 31.27 -25.33 36.38
C SER A 483 32.28 -25.65 35.31
N ARG A 484 33.00 -24.64 34.82
CA ARG A 484 34.13 -24.83 33.93
C ARG A 484 34.99 -25.90 34.61
N ILE A 485 34.95 -27.10 34.06
CA ILE A 485 35.84 -28.18 34.44
C ILE A 485 37.21 -27.58 34.19
N LYS A 486 37.90 -27.20 35.28
CA LYS A 486 39.26 -26.69 35.21
C LYS A 486 40.07 -27.83 34.58
N ALA A 487 40.48 -27.63 33.33
CA ALA A 487 41.46 -28.48 32.66
C ALA A 487 42.84 -28.20 33.23
#